data_AF-A0A3D5VDR3-F1
#
_entry.id   AF-A0A3D5VDR3-F1
#
_cell.length_a   1.000
_cell.length_b   1.000
_cell.length_c   1.000
_cell.angle_alpha   90.00
_cell.angle_beta   90.00
_cell.angle_gamma   90.00
#
_symmetry.space_group_name_H-M   'P 1'
#
loop_
_entity.id
_entity.type
_entity.pdbx_description
1 polymer ?
#
loop_
_entity_poly.entity_id
_entity_poly.type
_entity_poly.pdbx_seq_one_letter_code
_entity_poly.pdbx_strand_id
1 'polypeptide(L)'
;IKHSFVQTQPIANFKQFLNQRFRWASNYKWQLLLNPEFFFYLADFILITILPWIVLFTNWPLALILFLARILADLLYLHKSFSIFGIEKKKIKMYGLWFIAQPLYILAVAICGQLEIFRWKR
;
A
#
# COMPACT_ATOMS: atom_id res chain seq x y z
N ILE A 1 -18.84 18.03 5.38
CA ILE A 1 -17.82 17.35 4.54
C ILE A 1 -16.63 18.26 4.16
N LYS A 2 -16.78 19.60 4.03
CA LYS A 2 -15.66 20.51 3.67
C LYS A 2 -14.41 20.48 4.59
N HIS A 3 -14.50 19.92 5.80
CA HIS A 3 -13.38 19.75 6.74
C HIS A 3 -13.08 18.29 7.10
N SER A 4 -13.70 17.32 6.42
CA SER A 4 -13.52 15.89 6.74
C SER A 4 -12.25 15.28 6.12
N PHE A 5 -11.63 15.96 5.15
CA PHE A 5 -10.49 15.45 4.41
C PHE A 5 -9.35 16.46 4.41
N VAL A 6 -8.15 15.98 4.73
CA VAL A 6 -6.91 16.75 4.62
C VAL A 6 -6.38 16.61 3.20
N GLN A 7 -6.18 17.73 2.50
CA GLN A 7 -5.53 17.75 1.19
C GLN A 7 -4.04 18.02 1.36
N THR A 8 -3.19 17.17 0.78
CA THR A 8 -1.73 17.30 0.84
C THR A 8 -1.14 17.45 -0.55
N GLN A 9 -0.07 18.22 -0.68
CA GLN A 9 0.68 18.33 -1.91
C GLN A 9 1.44 17.02 -2.22
N PRO A 10 1.56 16.61 -3.50
CA PRO A 10 2.37 15.47 -3.87
C PRO A 10 3.85 15.73 -3.57
N ILE A 11 4.57 14.66 -3.24
CA ILE A 11 6.01 14.73 -2.96
C ILE A 11 6.78 14.94 -4.26
N ALA A 12 7.76 15.84 -4.25
CA ALA A 12 8.43 16.32 -5.45
C ALA A 12 9.33 15.28 -6.13
N ASN A 13 9.88 14.30 -5.38
CA ASN A 13 10.76 13.28 -5.95
C ASN A 13 10.68 11.92 -5.23
N PHE A 14 11.13 10.88 -5.93
CA PHE A 14 11.07 9.50 -5.46
C PHE A 14 11.89 9.26 -4.17
N LYS A 15 13.04 9.94 -4.02
CA LYS A 15 13.87 9.85 -2.81
C LYS A 15 13.14 10.39 -1.57
N GLN A 16 12.46 11.53 -1.71
CA GLN A 16 11.63 12.10 -0.65
C GLN A 16 10.43 11.19 -0.34
N PHE A 17 9.83 10.57 -1.36
CA PHE A 17 8.75 9.62 -1.18
C PHE A 17 9.20 8.41 -0.35
N LEU A 18 10.30 7.75 -0.72
CA LEU A 18 10.82 6.62 0.04
C LEU A 18 11.21 7.01 1.47
N ASN A 19 11.90 8.15 1.65
CA ASN A 19 12.25 8.63 2.98
C ASN A 19 11.03 8.87 3.87
N GLN A 20 9.92 9.39 3.32
CA GLN A 20 8.68 9.55 4.09
C GLN A 20 8.12 8.19 4.53
N ARG A 21 8.16 7.17 3.67
CA ARG A 21 7.62 5.84 3.97
C ARG A 21 8.48 5.08 4.98
N PHE A 22 9.80 5.17 4.86
CA PHE A 22 10.72 4.57 5.84
C PHE A 22 10.57 5.21 7.22
N ARG A 23 10.32 6.53 7.31
CA ARG A 23 10.00 7.20 8.58
C ARG A 23 8.76 6.63 9.27
N TRP A 24 7.71 6.39 8.50
CA TRP A 24 6.47 5.87 9.07
C TRP A 24 6.68 4.45 9.58
N ALA A 25 7.44 3.65 8.82
CA ALA A 25 7.78 2.29 9.22
C ALA A 25 8.76 2.23 10.40
N SER A 26 9.68 3.19 10.56
CA SER A 26 10.67 3.14 11.65
C SER A 26 10.07 3.34 13.05
N ASN A 27 8.87 3.92 13.16
CA ASN A 27 8.16 4.07 14.44
C ASN A 27 7.33 2.82 14.83
N TYR A 28 7.51 1.69 14.13
CA TYR A 28 6.66 0.52 14.33
C TYR A 28 6.73 -0.07 15.75
N LYS A 29 7.91 -0.03 16.41
CA LYS A 29 8.10 -0.63 17.76
C LYS A 29 7.10 -0.05 18.77
N TRP A 30 6.94 1.27 18.78
CA TRP A 30 5.98 1.95 19.64
C TRP A 30 4.54 1.78 19.15
N GLN A 31 4.34 1.84 17.83
CA GLN A 31 3.00 1.67 17.24
C GLN A 31 2.42 0.27 17.45
N LEU A 32 3.25 -0.77 17.50
CA LEU A 32 2.82 -2.14 17.73
C LEU A 32 2.23 -2.32 19.13
N LEU A 33 2.77 -1.61 20.12
CA LEU A 33 2.24 -1.61 21.48
C LEU A 33 0.97 -0.76 21.62
N LEU A 34 0.90 0.36 20.90
CA LEU A 34 -0.21 1.31 21.01
C LEU A 34 -1.43 0.90 20.19
N ASN A 35 -1.23 0.29 19.01
CA ASN A 35 -2.28 -0.02 18.04
C ASN A 35 -2.02 -1.39 17.36
N PRO A 36 -2.02 -2.51 18.11
CA PRO A 36 -1.71 -3.83 17.56
C PRO A 36 -2.66 -4.27 16.43
N GLU A 37 -3.94 -3.87 16.48
CA GLU A 37 -4.96 -4.14 15.45
C GLU A 37 -4.57 -3.61 14.07
N PHE A 38 -3.89 -2.46 14.02
CA PHE A 38 -3.37 -1.91 12.77
C PHE A 38 -2.33 -2.85 12.12
N PHE A 39 -1.53 -3.55 12.94
CA PHE A 39 -0.52 -4.47 12.43
C PHE A 39 -1.11 -5.80 11.95
N PHE A 40 -2.22 -6.27 12.54
CA PHE A 40 -2.97 -7.38 11.96
C PHE A 40 -3.52 -7.02 10.58
N TYR A 41 -4.11 -5.83 10.44
CA TYR A 41 -4.54 -5.32 9.14
C TYR A 41 -3.37 -5.23 8.15
N LEU A 42 -2.21 -4.71 8.58
CA LEU A 42 -1.05 -4.58 7.71
C LEU A 42 -0.50 -5.95 7.27
N ALA A 43 -0.47 -6.93 8.18
CA ALA A 43 -0.07 -8.30 7.87
C ALA A 43 -1.03 -8.95 6.86
N ASP A 44 -2.34 -8.83 7.07
CA ASP A 44 -3.35 -9.31 6.12
C ASP A 44 -3.18 -8.66 4.75
N PHE A 45 -2.96 -7.34 4.72
CA PHE A 45 -2.73 -6.61 3.47
C PHE A 45 -1.46 -7.08 2.74
N ILE A 46 -0.37 -7.37 3.46
CA ILE A 46 0.85 -7.97 2.89
C ILE A 46 0.54 -9.35 2.31
N LEU A 47 -0.20 -10.19 3.04
CA LEU A 47 -0.55 -11.54 2.59
C LEU A 47 -1.42 -11.50 1.33
N ILE A 48 -2.51 -10.73 1.31
CA ILE A 48 -3.38 -10.57 0.14
C ILE A 48 -2.59 -10.01 -1.06
N THR A 49 -1.60 -9.16 -0.80
CA THR A 49 -0.78 -8.58 -1.86
C THR A 49 0.19 -9.59 -2.48
N ILE A 50 0.82 -10.45 -1.66
CA ILE A 50 1.93 -11.32 -2.07
C ILE A 50 1.47 -12.75 -2.40
N LEU A 51 0.52 -13.30 -1.65
CA LEU A 51 0.08 -14.69 -1.77
C LEU A 51 -0.31 -15.09 -3.20
N PRO A 52 -1.06 -14.29 -3.99
CA PRO A 52 -1.38 -14.66 -5.37
C PRO A 52 -0.13 -14.88 -6.24
N TRP A 53 0.94 -14.10 -6.01
CA TRP A 53 2.21 -14.23 -6.73
C TRP A 53 2.97 -15.49 -6.33
N ILE A 54 2.93 -15.89 -5.07
CA ILE A 54 3.54 -17.14 -4.61
C ILE A 54 2.78 -18.34 -5.19
N VAL A 55 1.45 -18.32 -5.06
CA VAL A 55 0.56 -19.40 -5.52
C VAL A 55 0.61 -19.56 -7.03
N LEU A 56 0.96 -18.51 -7.79
CA LEU A 56 1.11 -18.59 -9.25
C LEU A 56 2.08 -19.70 -9.69
N PHE A 57 3.13 -19.95 -8.91
CA PHE A 57 4.15 -20.96 -9.23
C PHE A 57 3.78 -22.38 -8.78
N THR A 58 2.78 -22.55 -7.92
CA THR A 58 2.38 -23.86 -7.38
C THR A 58 1.01 -24.32 -7.88
N ASN A 59 0.07 -23.39 -8.04
CA ASN A 59 -1.31 -23.63 -8.48
C ASN A 59 -1.83 -22.41 -9.25
N TRP A 60 -1.50 -22.32 -10.54
CA TRP A 60 -1.86 -21.17 -11.37
C TRP A 60 -3.38 -20.92 -11.48
N PRO A 61 -4.30 -21.92 -11.51
CA PRO A 61 -5.73 -21.66 -11.52
C PRO A 61 -6.20 -20.95 -10.24
N LEU A 62 -5.71 -21.40 -9.07
CA LEU A 62 -6.03 -20.76 -7.80
C LEU A 62 -5.46 -19.33 -7.76
N ALA A 63 -4.24 -19.13 -8.24
CA ALA A 63 -3.63 -17.81 -8.32
C ALA A 63 -4.47 -16.83 -9.17
N LEU A 64 -4.99 -17.28 -10.30
CA LEU A 64 -5.88 -16.45 -11.13
C LEU A 64 -7.16 -16.06 -10.39
N ILE A 65 -7.79 -16.99 -9.67
CA ILE A 65 -8.97 -16.70 -8.85
C ILE A 65 -8.65 -15.64 -7.81
N LEU A 66 -7.51 -15.77 -7.11
CA LEU A 66 -7.07 -14.81 -6.11
C LEU A 66 -6.76 -13.43 -6.71
N PHE A 67 -6.10 -13.39 -7.88
CA PHE A 67 -5.85 -12.14 -8.59
C PHE A 67 -7.14 -11.46 -9.02
N LEU A 68 -8.10 -12.19 -9.59
CA LEU A 68 -9.39 -11.65 -10.00
C LEU A 68 -10.18 -11.11 -8.80
N ALA A 69 -10.27 -11.87 -7.71
CA ALA A 69 -10.95 -11.44 -6.49
C ALA A 69 -10.34 -10.14 -5.94
N ARG A 70 -9.00 -10.05 -5.89
CA ARG A 70 -8.30 -8.85 -5.45
C ARG A 70 -8.54 -7.66 -6.40
N ILE A 71 -8.42 -7.87 -7.71
CA ILE A 71 -8.64 -6.80 -8.70
C ILE A 71 -10.06 -6.26 -8.59
N LEU A 72 -11.06 -7.13 -8.42
CA LEU A 72 -12.45 -6.71 -8.22
C LEU A 72 -12.61 -5.87 -6.94
N ALA A 73 -12.04 -6.32 -5.82
CA ALA A 73 -12.09 -5.57 -4.56
C ALA A 73 -11.43 -4.18 -4.69
N ASP A 74 -10.24 -4.11 -5.29
CA ASP A 74 -9.50 -2.86 -5.50
C ASP A 74 -10.26 -1.89 -6.42
N LEU A 75 -10.86 -2.40 -7.50
CA LEU A 75 -11.66 -1.58 -8.43
C LEU A 75 -12.94 -1.04 -7.77
N LEU A 76 -13.63 -1.85 -6.96
CA LEU A 76 -14.80 -1.41 -6.20
C LEU A 76 -14.41 -0.30 -5.20
N TYR A 77 -13.30 -0.48 -4.49
CA TYR A 77 -12.78 0.51 -3.55
C TYR A 77 -12.37 1.82 -4.25
N LEU A 78 -11.64 1.73 -5.37
CA LEU A 78 -11.24 2.89 -6.16
C LEU A 78 -12.45 3.65 -6.72
N HIS A 79 -13.45 2.93 -7.22
CA HIS A 79 -14.66 3.53 -7.75
C HIS A 79 -15.41 4.33 -6.68
N LYS A 80 -15.57 3.76 -5.48
CA LYS A 80 -16.19 4.45 -4.35
C LYS A 80 -15.36 5.67 -3.91
N SER A 81 -14.04 5.54 -3.94
CA SER A 81 -13.09 6.60 -3.59
C SER A 81 -13.19 7.82 -4.52
N PHE A 82 -13.45 7.64 -5.82
CA PHE A 82 -13.61 8.77 -6.74
C PHE A 82 -14.78 9.68 -6.37
N SER A 83 -15.90 9.10 -5.94
CA SER A 83 -17.08 9.86 -5.49
C SER A 83 -16.82 10.57 -4.16
N ILE A 84 -16.22 9.86 -3.20
CA ILE A 84 -15.99 10.38 -1.84
C ILE A 84 -14.94 11.50 -1.83
N PHE A 85 -13.83 11.32 -2.55
CA PHE A 85 -12.68 12.23 -2.50
C PHE A 85 -12.61 13.20 -3.68
N GLY A 86 -13.58 13.17 -4.61
CA GLY A 86 -13.60 14.05 -5.78
C GLY A 86 -12.39 13.87 -6.71
N ILE A 87 -11.84 12.66 -6.77
CA ILE A 87 -10.64 12.35 -7.55
C ILE A 87 -11.03 12.09 -9.01
N GLU A 88 -10.23 12.59 -9.95
CA GLU A 88 -10.41 12.33 -11.37
C GLU A 88 -10.40 10.83 -11.71
N LYS A 89 -11.48 10.35 -12.34
CA LYS A 89 -11.61 8.95 -12.79
C LYS A 89 -10.46 8.50 -13.72
N LYS A 90 -9.80 9.44 -14.41
CA LYS A 90 -8.64 9.16 -15.28
C LYS A 90 -7.48 8.51 -14.52
N LYS A 91 -7.36 8.70 -13.20
CA LYS A 91 -6.33 8.09 -12.36
C LYS A 91 -6.44 6.56 -12.26
N ILE A 92 -7.58 5.97 -12.64
CA ILE A 92 -7.74 4.51 -12.70
C ILE A 92 -6.72 3.86 -13.66
N LYS A 93 -6.23 4.58 -14.67
CA LYS A 93 -5.21 4.08 -15.61
C LYS A 93 -3.90 3.72 -14.91
N MET A 94 -3.60 4.35 -13.77
CA MET A 94 -2.39 4.04 -12.98
C MET A 94 -2.52 2.76 -12.16
N TYR A 95 -3.74 2.22 -12.01
CA TYR A 95 -3.99 1.02 -11.22
C TYR A 95 -3.19 -0.17 -11.72
N GLY A 96 -3.12 -0.41 -13.03
CA GLY A 96 -2.37 -1.56 -13.58
C GLY A 96 -0.88 -1.50 -13.24
N LEU A 97 -0.26 -0.33 -13.36
CA LEU A 97 1.13 -0.11 -12.96
C LEU A 97 1.30 -0.31 -11.45
N TRP A 98 0.37 0.21 -10.66
CA TRP A 98 0.40 0.06 -9.21
C TRP A 98 0.26 -1.39 -8.77
N PHE A 99 -0.63 -2.16 -9.38
CA PHE A 99 -0.87 -3.56 -9.05
C PHE A 99 0.39 -4.43 -9.13
N ILE A 100 1.23 -4.17 -10.14
CA ILE A 100 2.53 -4.83 -10.33
C ILE A 100 3.59 -4.27 -9.38
N ALA A 101 3.62 -2.94 -9.19
CA ALA A 101 4.62 -2.30 -8.33
C ALA A 101 4.38 -2.55 -6.83
N GLN A 102 3.13 -2.75 -6.41
CA GLN A 102 2.70 -2.88 -5.02
C GLN A 102 3.40 -4.01 -4.25
N PRO A 103 3.51 -5.26 -4.73
CA PRO A 103 4.23 -6.33 -4.03
C PRO A 103 5.71 -5.99 -3.80
N LEU A 104 6.38 -5.34 -4.77
CA LEU A 104 7.78 -4.93 -4.62
C LEU A 104 7.91 -3.76 -3.63
N TYR A 105 7.02 -2.78 -3.75
CA TYR A 105 6.99 -1.62 -2.88
C TYR A 105 6.74 -1.99 -1.41
N ILE A 106 5.79 -2.87 -1.13
CA ILE A 106 5.43 -3.22 0.25
C ILE A 106 6.56 -3.99 0.94
N LEU A 107 7.25 -4.88 0.21
CA LEU A 107 8.44 -5.57 0.70
C LEU A 107 9.58 -4.60 0.98
N ALA A 108 9.86 -3.70 0.04
CA ALA A 108 10.91 -2.70 0.21
C ALA A 108 10.67 -1.81 1.44
N VAL A 109 9.43 -1.32 1.62
CA VAL A 109 9.09 -0.47 2.79
C VAL A 109 9.11 -1.27 4.09
N ALA A 110 8.62 -2.51 4.11
CA ALA A 110 8.65 -3.35 5.29
C ALA A 110 10.08 -3.64 5.76
N ILE A 111 10.97 -4.03 4.84
CA ILE A 111 12.37 -4.36 5.15
C ILE A 111 13.15 -3.09 5.53
N CYS A 112 13.15 -2.06 4.68
CA CYS A 112 13.93 -0.85 4.94
C CYS A 112 13.42 -0.06 6.16
N GLY A 113 12.14 -0.20 6.51
CA GLY A 113 11.57 0.34 7.73
C GLY A 113 12.16 -0.28 9.00
N GLN A 114 12.47 -1.58 8.98
CA GLN A 114 13.09 -2.30 10.10
C GLN A 114 14.59 -2.04 10.22
N LEU A 115 15.28 -1.84 9.10
CA LEU A 115 16.74 -1.64 9.07
C LEU A 115 17.20 -0.27 9.57
N GLU A 116 16.27 0.60 10.01
CA GLU A 116 16.57 1.95 10.53
C GLU A 116 17.52 2.75 9.62
N ILE A 117 17.55 2.49 8.30
CA ILE A 117 18.40 3.17 7.28
C ILE A 117 18.00 4.66 7.13
N PHE A 118 17.04 5.11 7.91
CA PHE A 118 16.50 6.45 7.88
C PHE A 118 17.41 7.46 8.58
N ARG A 119 17.61 8.60 7.92
CA ARG A 119 18.21 9.80 8.52
C ARG A 119 17.11 10.82 8.78
N TRP A 120 16.83 11.11 10.06
CA TRP A 120 16.03 12.28 10.44
C TRP A 120 16.65 13.51 9.78
N LYS A 121 15.78 14.41 9.28
CA LYS A 121 16.24 15.68 8.69
C LYS A 121 17.21 16.32 9.69
N ARG A 122 18.43 16.58 9.25
CA ARG A 122 19.24 17.65 9.83
C ARG A 122 18.63 18.97 9.39
#